data_AF-A0A437PSE3-F1
#
_entry.id   AF-A0A437PSE3-F1
#
_cell.length_a   1.000
_cell.length_b   1.000
_cell.length_c   1.000
_cell.angle_alpha   90.00
_cell.angle_beta   90.00
_cell.angle_gamma   90.00
#
_symmetry.space_group_name_H-M   'P 1'
#
loop_
_entity.id
_entity.type
_entity.pdbx_description
1 polymer ?
#
loop_
_entity_poly.entity_id
_entity_poly.type
_entity_poly.pdbx_seq_one_letter_code
_entity_poly.pdbx_strand_id
1 'polypeptide(L)'
;MPWTTPGLSWMRVALFAALALCAVLVGVVACGGGGGHAPRQVGRLLETADEEGHRYRQIDQQDAPEVGVEVTTDTGKGWDVRLALRRFSFSPARTAPGSAVAGHGYAQLYLDGRPVARLRADGYRLPLTRVTRGTHHVTARLYADDRTVWAVEGRPVEATADLTASGADTTPDATGTGSK
;
A
#
# COMPACT_ATOMS: atom_id res chain seq x y z
N MET A 1 22.68 28.59 34.95
CA MET A 1 23.22 27.21 34.92
C MET A 1 22.50 26.40 33.85
N PRO A 2 22.98 26.41 32.60
CA PRO A 2 22.67 25.36 31.64
C PRO A 2 23.85 24.39 31.56
N TRP A 3 23.60 23.12 31.87
CA TRP A 3 24.56 22.03 31.77
C TRP A 3 24.54 21.49 30.34
N THR A 4 25.68 21.58 29.67
CA THR A 4 26.01 20.89 28.42
C THR A 4 26.52 19.49 28.77
N THR A 5 25.88 18.45 28.23
CA THR A 5 26.45 17.09 28.21
C THR A 5 27.14 16.84 26.87
N PRO A 6 28.43 16.41 26.87
CA PRO A 6 29.17 16.07 25.66
C PRO A 6 28.88 14.66 25.16
N GLY A 7 29.11 14.46 23.85
CA GLY A 7 28.90 13.20 23.14
C GLY A 7 29.88 12.09 23.54
N LEU A 8 29.44 10.86 23.32
CA LEU A 8 30.23 9.62 23.34
C LEU A 8 29.95 8.93 22.00
N SER A 9 30.88 8.84 21.07
CA SER A 9 32.15 8.09 21.11
C SER A 9 32.03 6.95 20.10
N TRP A 10 32.46 7.29 18.90
CA TRP A 10 32.65 6.48 17.72
C TRP A 10 33.88 5.54 17.90
N MET A 11 33.77 4.32 17.36
CA MET A 11 34.79 3.26 17.15
C MET A 11 35.45 2.56 18.36
N ARG A 12 35.41 1.21 18.30
CA ARG A 12 36.56 0.28 18.20
C ARG A 12 36.02 -1.13 17.87
N VAL A 13 36.25 -1.67 16.67
CA VAL A 13 37.41 -2.52 16.29
C VAL A 13 37.42 -3.87 17.01
N ALA A 14 37.19 -4.96 16.27
CA ALA A 14 37.95 -6.21 16.41
C ALA A 14 37.72 -7.13 15.20
N LEU A 15 38.84 -7.65 14.70
CA LEU A 15 39.07 -8.38 13.46
C LEU A 15 39.50 -9.82 13.84
N PHE A 16 38.86 -10.87 13.32
CA PHE A 16 39.31 -12.28 13.33
C PHE A 16 38.51 -13.00 12.23
N ALA A 17 38.98 -13.92 11.38
CA ALA A 17 40.27 -14.57 11.16
C ALA A 17 40.28 -15.13 9.71
N ALA A 18 41.47 -15.43 9.19
CA ALA A 18 41.76 -15.76 7.80
C ALA A 18 41.71 -17.27 7.45
N LEU A 19 41.73 -17.51 6.13
CA LEU A 19 42.29 -18.65 5.37
C LEU A 19 41.49 -19.95 5.20
N ALA A 20 41.09 -20.23 3.95
CA ALA A 20 41.42 -21.50 3.27
C ALA A 20 41.32 -21.34 1.73
N LEU A 21 42.46 -21.46 1.08
CA LEU A 21 42.68 -21.49 -0.36
C LEU A 21 42.49 -22.94 -0.85
N CYS A 22 41.67 -23.18 -1.87
CA CYS A 22 41.71 -24.42 -2.65
C CYS A 22 41.40 -24.10 -4.12
N ALA A 23 42.44 -24.14 -4.95
CA ALA A 23 42.33 -24.11 -6.41
C ALA A 23 42.23 -25.56 -6.91
N VAL A 24 41.18 -25.87 -7.68
CA VAL A 24 41.15 -27.04 -8.57
C VAL A 24 40.46 -26.63 -9.88
N LEU A 25 41.22 -26.70 -10.98
CA LEU A 25 40.75 -26.58 -12.36
C LEU A 25 40.39 -27.96 -12.88
N VAL A 26 39.14 -28.21 -13.26
CA VAL A 26 38.74 -29.26 -14.22
C VAL A 26 37.52 -28.78 -15.00
N GLY A 27 37.66 -28.70 -16.32
CA GLY A 27 36.61 -28.24 -17.23
C GLY A 27 35.56 -29.31 -17.55
N VAL A 28 34.35 -28.84 -17.88
CA VAL A 28 33.33 -29.61 -18.60
C VAL A 28 32.67 -28.74 -19.67
N VAL A 29 32.44 -29.40 -20.81
CA VAL A 29 31.81 -28.97 -22.05
C VAL A 29 30.63 -27.99 -21.89
N ALA A 30 30.71 -26.87 -22.60
CA ALA A 30 29.58 -25.97 -22.82
C ALA A 30 28.71 -26.52 -23.97
N CYS A 31 27.66 -27.27 -23.64
CA CYS A 31 26.57 -27.53 -24.57
C CYS A 31 25.61 -26.33 -24.57
N GLY A 32 25.37 -25.77 -25.76
CA GLY A 32 24.61 -24.54 -25.98
C GLY A 32 23.22 -24.56 -25.35
N GLY A 33 23.05 -23.74 -24.32
CA GLY A 33 21.75 -23.36 -23.81
C GLY A 33 21.21 -22.23 -24.68
N GLY A 34 20.25 -22.53 -25.56
CA GLY A 34 19.41 -21.52 -26.19
C GLY A 34 18.64 -20.79 -25.09
N GLY A 35 19.21 -19.68 -24.61
CA GLY A 35 18.60 -18.82 -23.61
C GLY A 35 17.37 -18.13 -24.20
N GLY A 36 16.22 -18.80 -24.14
CA GLY A 36 14.95 -18.12 -24.18
C GLY A 36 14.97 -17.08 -23.07
N HIS A 37 14.95 -15.79 -23.43
CA HIS A 37 14.81 -14.71 -22.46
C HIS A 37 13.51 -14.95 -21.70
N ALA A 38 13.62 -15.49 -20.49
CA ALA A 38 12.50 -15.49 -19.56
C ALA A 38 12.01 -14.04 -19.45
N PRO A 39 10.68 -13.81 -19.48
CA PRO A 39 10.17 -12.46 -19.35
C PRO A 39 10.77 -11.84 -18.08
N ARG A 40 11.35 -10.64 -18.20
CA ARG A 40 11.87 -9.92 -17.03
C ARG A 40 10.69 -9.73 -16.08
N GLN A 41 10.68 -10.49 -14.99
CA GLN A 41 9.65 -10.38 -13.98
C GLN A 41 9.73 -8.98 -13.36
N VAL A 42 8.59 -8.30 -13.28
CA VAL A 42 8.49 -6.99 -12.66
C VAL A 42 8.61 -7.15 -11.15
N GLY A 43 9.77 -6.83 -10.58
CA GLY A 43 10.02 -6.98 -9.15
C GLY A 43 10.09 -8.43 -8.67
N ARG A 44 10.36 -8.61 -7.36
CA ARG A 44 10.48 -9.92 -6.70
C ARG A 44 9.23 -10.23 -5.88
N LEU A 45 8.69 -11.44 -6.02
CA LEU A 45 7.65 -11.92 -5.10
C LEU A 45 8.25 -12.31 -3.75
N LEU A 46 7.67 -11.78 -2.68
CA LEU A 46 8.01 -12.13 -1.31
C LEU A 46 7.13 -13.27 -0.80
N GLU A 47 7.56 -13.96 0.24
CA GLU A 47 6.75 -14.98 0.92
C GLU A 47 5.64 -14.35 1.77
N THR A 48 5.86 -13.12 2.25
CA THR A 48 4.85 -12.31 2.94
C THR A 48 3.65 -12.06 2.06
N ALA A 49 2.48 -12.09 2.68
CA ALA A 49 1.19 -11.75 2.09
C ALA A 49 0.39 -10.88 3.06
N ASP A 50 -0.64 -10.21 2.55
CA ASP A 50 -1.61 -9.53 3.40
C ASP A 50 -2.64 -10.48 4.01
N GLU A 51 -3.58 -9.90 4.74
CA GLU A 51 -4.69 -10.59 5.44
C GLU A 51 -5.60 -11.37 4.48
N GLU A 52 -5.64 -11.00 3.20
CA GLU A 52 -6.42 -11.65 2.14
C GLU A 52 -5.60 -12.73 1.40
N GLY A 53 -4.33 -12.92 1.76
CA GLY A 53 -3.43 -13.92 1.17
C GLY A 53 -2.74 -13.46 -0.11
N HIS A 54 -2.77 -12.17 -0.43
CA HIS A 54 -2.10 -11.61 -1.60
C HIS A 54 -0.61 -11.38 -1.31
N ARG A 55 0.25 -12.11 -2.04
CA ARG A 55 1.71 -12.00 -1.90
C ARG A 55 2.21 -10.60 -2.28
N TYR A 56 3.25 -10.17 -1.60
CA TYR A 56 3.88 -8.87 -1.85
C TYR A 56 4.84 -8.96 -3.04
N ARG A 57 4.83 -7.93 -3.88
CA ARG A 57 5.73 -7.75 -5.01
C ARG A 57 6.65 -6.56 -4.71
N GLN A 58 7.87 -6.90 -4.33
CA GLN A 58 8.93 -5.95 -4.03
C GLN A 58 9.41 -5.25 -5.30
N ILE A 59 9.38 -3.91 -5.27
CA ILE A 59 9.98 -3.02 -6.27
C ILE A 59 11.01 -2.11 -5.58
N ASP A 60 12.00 -1.66 -6.34
CA ASP A 60 12.98 -0.68 -5.86
C ASP A 60 12.31 0.68 -5.61
N GLN A 61 12.69 1.37 -4.54
CA GLN A 61 12.04 2.61 -4.10
C GLN A 61 11.99 3.69 -5.20
N GLN A 62 12.98 3.75 -6.07
CA GLN A 62 13.06 4.68 -7.20
C GLN A 62 11.96 4.46 -8.27
N ASP A 63 11.47 3.23 -8.40
CA ASP A 63 10.50 2.81 -9.41
C ASP A 63 9.12 2.49 -8.79
N ALA A 64 9.01 2.65 -7.47
CA ALA A 64 7.82 2.29 -6.73
C ALA A 64 6.64 3.23 -7.04
N PRO A 65 5.43 2.67 -7.22
CA PRO A 65 4.22 3.48 -7.18
C PRO A 65 4.02 4.05 -5.78
N GLU A 66 3.27 5.14 -5.69
CA GLU A 66 2.89 5.77 -4.43
C GLU A 66 1.41 6.14 -4.45
N VAL A 67 0.78 6.11 -3.28
CA VAL A 67 -0.61 6.53 -3.08
C VAL A 67 -0.70 7.41 -1.84
N GLY A 68 -1.52 8.45 -1.91
CA GLY A 68 -2.04 9.22 -0.79
C GLY A 68 -3.56 9.14 -0.78
N VAL A 69 -4.17 9.34 0.39
CA VAL A 69 -5.64 9.33 0.57
C VAL A 69 -6.07 10.66 1.17
N GLU A 70 -7.07 11.27 0.55
CA GLU A 70 -7.76 12.46 1.06
C GLU A 70 -9.23 12.13 1.25
N VAL A 71 -9.79 12.51 2.39
CA VAL A 71 -11.20 12.29 2.72
C VAL A 71 -11.85 13.64 3.00
N THR A 72 -12.90 13.95 2.24
CA THR A 72 -13.70 15.17 2.41
C THR A 72 -15.14 14.82 2.68
N THR A 73 -15.80 15.53 3.60
CA THR A 73 -17.24 15.34 3.83
C THR A 73 -18.04 15.90 2.64
N ASP A 74 -18.99 15.12 2.15
CA ASP A 74 -20.04 15.58 1.23
C ASP A 74 -21.32 15.78 2.05
N THR A 75 -21.71 17.04 2.26
CA THR A 75 -22.75 17.44 3.22
C THR A 75 -24.06 16.67 2.98
N GLY A 76 -24.41 15.80 3.94
CA GLY A 76 -25.61 14.97 3.89
C GLY A 76 -25.56 13.75 2.95
N LYS A 77 -24.43 13.50 2.29
CA LYS A 77 -24.29 12.42 1.28
C LYS A 77 -23.17 11.42 1.57
N GLY A 78 -22.32 11.70 2.56
CA GLY A 78 -21.25 10.80 3.00
C GLY A 78 -19.90 11.46 2.92
N TRP A 79 -18.93 10.72 2.41
CA TRP A 79 -17.57 11.21 2.21
C TRP A 79 -17.12 10.93 0.79
N ASP A 80 -16.49 11.94 0.19
CA ASP A 80 -15.75 11.78 -1.06
C ASP A 80 -14.30 11.46 -0.69
N VAL A 81 -13.83 10.31 -1.17
CA VAL A 81 -12.46 9.82 -1.02
C VAL A 81 -11.73 10.05 -2.33
N ARG A 82 -10.57 10.69 -2.26
CA ARG A 82 -9.68 10.95 -3.40
C ARG A 82 -8.31 10.31 -3.18
N LEU A 83 -7.78 9.72 -4.25
CA LEU A 83 -6.46 9.11 -4.27
C LEU A 83 -5.48 10.02 -5.02
N ALA A 84 -4.39 10.40 -4.35
CA ALA A 84 -3.26 11.05 -4.99
C ALA A 84 -2.24 9.98 -5.41
N LEU A 85 -1.98 9.84 -6.70
CA LEU A 85 -1.15 8.74 -7.23
C LEU A 85 0.13 9.28 -7.87
N ARG A 86 1.24 8.58 -7.65
CA ARG A 86 2.52 8.84 -8.35
C ARG A 86 3.08 7.52 -8.86
N ARG A 87 3.65 7.55 -10.07
CA ARG A 87 4.21 6.36 -10.74
C ARG A 87 3.22 5.18 -10.79
N PHE A 88 1.93 5.49 -10.80
CA PHE A 88 0.86 4.51 -10.84
C PHE A 88 -0.20 4.90 -11.87
N SER A 89 -0.69 3.92 -12.62
CA SER A 89 -1.74 4.06 -13.62
C SER A 89 -2.77 2.95 -13.46
N PHE A 90 -4.05 3.32 -13.36
CA PHE A 90 -5.11 2.35 -13.29
C PHE A 90 -5.23 1.53 -14.57
N SER A 91 -5.29 0.21 -14.41
CA SER A 91 -5.57 -0.71 -15.50
C SER A 91 -7.05 -0.70 -15.85
N PRO A 92 -7.42 -0.82 -17.14
CA PRO A 92 -8.81 -0.96 -17.55
C PRO A 92 -9.56 -2.09 -16.82
N ALA A 93 -10.87 -1.95 -16.67
CA ALA A 93 -11.69 -2.95 -15.96
C ALA A 93 -11.65 -4.35 -16.59
N ARG A 94 -11.47 -4.43 -17.93
CA ARG A 94 -11.39 -5.68 -18.68
C ARG A 94 -9.97 -6.25 -18.82
N THR A 95 -8.97 -5.65 -18.17
CA THR A 95 -7.63 -6.24 -18.14
C THR A 95 -7.73 -7.65 -17.57
N ALA A 96 -7.37 -8.63 -18.40
CA ALA A 96 -7.34 -10.02 -17.95
C ALA A 96 -6.38 -10.13 -16.77
N PRO A 97 -6.71 -10.92 -15.72
CA PRO A 97 -5.73 -11.23 -14.70
C PRO A 97 -4.51 -11.82 -15.39
N GLY A 98 -3.36 -11.15 -15.23
CA GLY A 98 -2.19 -11.37 -16.07
C GLY A 98 -0.99 -10.65 -15.50
N SER A 99 0.20 -10.93 -16.07
CA SER A 99 1.50 -10.50 -15.56
C SER A 99 1.51 -9.07 -15.04
N ALA A 100 2.08 -8.87 -13.85
CA ALA A 100 2.28 -7.55 -13.29
C ALA A 100 3.07 -6.64 -14.26
N VAL A 101 2.55 -5.44 -14.49
CA VAL A 101 3.22 -4.35 -15.21
C VAL A 101 3.58 -3.27 -14.19
N ALA A 102 4.83 -2.81 -14.18
CA ALA A 102 5.34 -1.90 -13.15
C ALA A 102 4.50 -0.63 -13.05
N GLY A 103 4.01 -0.30 -11.86
CA GLY A 103 3.17 0.89 -11.67
C GLY A 103 1.78 0.79 -12.30
N HIS A 104 1.28 -0.40 -12.61
CA HIS A 104 -0.09 -0.59 -13.10
C HIS A 104 -0.91 -1.50 -12.18
N GLY A 105 -2.23 -1.32 -12.23
CA GLY A 105 -3.20 -2.23 -11.62
C GLY A 105 -4.41 -1.50 -11.05
N TYR A 106 -4.76 -1.80 -9.79
CA TYR A 106 -5.92 -1.21 -9.11
C TYR A 106 -5.59 -0.84 -7.66
N ALA A 107 -6.43 0.02 -7.07
CA ALA A 107 -6.40 0.28 -5.64
C ALA A 107 -7.53 -0.50 -4.96
N GLN A 108 -7.27 -1.09 -3.80
CA GLN A 108 -8.31 -1.61 -2.92
C GLN A 108 -8.49 -0.63 -1.76
N LEU A 109 -9.72 -0.19 -1.56
CA LEU A 109 -10.10 0.67 -0.44
C LEU A 109 -10.57 -0.20 0.73
N TYR A 110 -10.12 0.15 1.93
CA TYR A 110 -10.51 -0.46 3.19
C TYR A 110 -11.09 0.59 4.14
N LEU A 111 -12.02 0.18 4.98
CA LEU A 111 -12.53 0.93 6.12
C LEU A 111 -12.31 0.07 7.36
N ASP A 112 -11.48 0.54 8.29
CA ASP A 112 -11.06 -0.19 9.49
C ASP A 112 -10.57 -1.61 9.18
N GLY A 113 -9.72 -1.73 8.16
CA GLY A 113 -9.15 -3.00 7.71
C GLY A 113 -10.10 -3.90 6.90
N ARG A 114 -11.37 -3.51 6.71
CA ARG A 114 -12.32 -4.31 5.91
C ARG A 114 -12.40 -3.79 4.47
N PRO A 115 -12.30 -4.64 3.44
CA PRO A 115 -12.37 -4.19 2.05
C PRO A 115 -13.76 -3.62 1.72
N VAL A 116 -13.78 -2.43 1.11
CA VAL A 116 -14.99 -1.67 0.78
C VAL A 116 -15.25 -1.65 -0.72
N ALA A 117 -14.20 -1.37 -1.51
CA ALA A 117 -14.30 -1.20 -2.95
C ALA A 117 -12.94 -1.37 -3.66
N ARG A 118 -12.97 -2.02 -4.82
CA ARG A 118 -11.86 -2.01 -5.78
C ARG A 118 -12.01 -0.81 -6.71
N LEU A 119 -10.98 0.02 -6.79
CA LEU A 119 -10.97 1.27 -7.55
C LEU A 119 -10.07 1.16 -8.77
N ARG A 120 -10.59 1.65 -9.91
CA ARG A 120 -9.87 1.88 -11.17
C ARG A 120 -9.96 3.34 -11.61
N ALA A 121 -10.19 4.21 -10.63
CA ALA A 121 -10.30 5.66 -10.75
C ALA A 121 -9.82 6.27 -9.43
N ASP A 122 -9.48 7.56 -9.44
CA ASP A 122 -8.95 8.27 -8.28
C ASP A 122 -10.03 8.68 -7.27
N GLY A 123 -11.31 8.61 -7.62
CA GLY A 123 -12.43 9.01 -6.77
C GLY A 123 -13.31 7.84 -6.33
N TYR A 124 -13.76 7.88 -5.08
CA TYR A 124 -14.79 6.98 -4.55
C TYR A 124 -15.71 7.71 -3.57
N ARG A 125 -17.02 7.48 -3.69
CA ARG A 125 -18.01 7.99 -2.75
C ARG A 125 -18.34 6.94 -1.70
N LEU A 126 -17.98 7.20 -0.46
CA LEU A 126 -18.29 6.37 0.70
C LEU A 126 -19.64 6.83 1.30
N PRO A 127 -20.71 6.01 1.22
CA PRO A 127 -22.02 6.41 1.71
C PRO A 127 -22.09 6.41 3.24
N LEU A 128 -22.92 7.31 3.80
CA LEU A 128 -23.16 7.45 5.25
C LEU A 128 -23.49 6.13 5.95
N THR A 129 -24.23 5.24 5.29
CA THR A 129 -24.66 3.95 5.85
C THR A 129 -23.52 2.96 6.10
N ARG A 130 -22.33 3.21 5.55
CA ARG A 130 -21.13 2.37 5.75
C ARG A 130 -20.32 2.76 6.98
N VAL A 131 -20.54 3.94 7.54
CA VAL A 131 -19.69 4.49 8.59
C VAL A 131 -20.54 4.84 9.81
N THR A 132 -20.23 4.21 10.94
CA THR A 132 -20.89 4.51 12.21
C THR A 132 -20.37 5.82 12.80
N ARG A 133 -20.98 6.31 13.88
CA ARG A 133 -20.43 7.47 14.60
C ARG A 133 -19.06 7.13 15.19
N GLY A 134 -18.11 8.06 15.10
CA GLY A 134 -16.75 7.90 15.62
C GLY A 134 -15.67 8.18 14.58
N THR A 135 -14.42 7.93 14.95
CA THR A 135 -13.26 8.01 14.04
C THR A 135 -12.98 6.65 13.43
N HIS A 136 -12.84 6.63 12.12
CA HIS A 136 -12.61 5.47 11.28
C HIS A 136 -11.37 5.69 10.41
N HIS A 137 -10.74 4.62 9.95
CA HIS A 137 -9.55 4.68 9.12
C HIS A 137 -9.86 4.22 7.70
N VAL A 138 -9.60 5.09 6.73
CA VAL A 138 -9.74 4.79 5.32
C VAL A 138 -8.35 4.50 4.75
N THR A 139 -8.10 3.26 4.35
CA THR A 139 -6.81 2.84 3.79
C THR A 139 -6.96 2.51 2.31
N ALA A 140 -6.07 3.03 1.47
CA ALA A 140 -5.95 2.62 0.08
C ALA A 140 -4.63 1.86 -0.12
N ARG A 141 -4.70 0.63 -0.64
CA ARG A 141 -3.53 -0.20 -0.96
C ARG A 141 -3.48 -0.48 -2.47
N LEU A 142 -2.28 -0.44 -3.05
CA LEU A 142 -2.07 -0.66 -4.48
C LEU A 142 -1.77 -2.13 -4.80
N TYR A 143 -2.43 -2.65 -5.82
CA TYR A 143 -2.29 -4.01 -6.32
C TYR A 143 -1.93 -3.99 -7.80
N ALA A 144 -1.13 -4.96 -8.21
CA ALA A 144 -0.95 -5.33 -9.62
C ALA A 144 -2.15 -6.13 -10.16
N ASP A 145 -2.28 -6.24 -11.48
CA ASP A 145 -3.38 -6.98 -12.11
C ASP A 145 -3.31 -8.51 -11.88
N ASP A 146 -2.14 -9.05 -11.55
CA ASP A 146 -1.98 -10.45 -11.09
C ASP A 146 -2.41 -10.67 -9.62
N ARG A 147 -2.94 -9.61 -8.98
CA ARG A 147 -3.39 -9.56 -7.58
C ARG A 147 -2.26 -9.63 -6.55
N THR A 148 -1.03 -9.31 -6.93
CA THR A 148 0.06 -9.10 -5.97
C THR A 148 0.01 -7.69 -5.42
N VAL A 149 0.36 -7.51 -4.14
CA VAL A 149 0.42 -6.20 -3.50
C VAL A 149 1.71 -5.52 -3.91
N TRP A 150 1.66 -4.28 -4.39
CA TRP A 150 2.90 -3.52 -4.61
C TRP A 150 3.57 -3.25 -3.27
N ALA A 151 4.87 -3.50 -3.17
CA ALA A 151 5.61 -3.36 -1.92
C ALA A 151 6.98 -2.71 -2.12
N VAL A 152 7.41 -1.97 -1.10
CA VAL A 152 8.74 -1.35 -0.98
C VAL A 152 9.31 -1.72 0.38
N GLU A 153 10.56 -2.16 0.40
CA GLU A 153 11.23 -2.70 1.59
C GLU A 153 10.36 -3.67 2.43
N GLY A 154 9.64 -4.58 1.75
CA GLY A 154 8.77 -5.56 2.40
C GLY A 154 7.47 -5.00 2.98
N ARG A 155 7.18 -3.71 2.81
CA ARG A 155 5.96 -3.04 3.26
C ARG A 155 5.01 -2.79 2.10
N PRO A 156 3.70 -2.97 2.27
CA PRO A 156 2.73 -2.66 1.22
C PRO A 156 2.77 -1.17 0.87
N VAL A 157 2.57 -0.86 -0.41
CA VAL A 157 2.34 0.51 -0.87
C VAL A 157 0.89 0.86 -0.57
N GLU A 158 0.70 1.58 0.52
CA GLU A 158 -0.61 2.02 1.00
C GLU A 158 -0.53 3.37 1.72
N ALA A 159 -1.68 4.03 1.84
CA ALA A 159 -1.85 5.23 2.66
C ALA A 159 -3.18 5.17 3.40
N THR A 160 -3.21 5.80 4.57
CA THR A 160 -4.36 5.84 5.46
C THR A 160 -4.71 7.28 5.81
N ALA A 161 -6.00 7.60 5.82
CA ALA A 161 -6.54 8.87 6.28
C ALA A 161 -7.66 8.64 7.31
N ASP A 162 -7.77 9.55 8.26
CA ASP A 162 -8.83 9.52 9.26
C ASP A 162 -10.13 10.09 8.69
N LEU A 163 -11.23 9.46 9.07
CA LEU A 163 -12.58 9.88 8.75
C LEU A 163 -13.35 9.97 10.07
N THR A 164 -13.79 11.16 10.45
CA THR A 164 -14.63 11.35 11.64
C THR A 164 -16.09 11.54 11.22
N ALA A 165 -16.95 10.64 11.68
CA ALA A 165 -18.38 10.69 11.49
C ALA A 165 -19.06 11.21 12.76
N SER A 166 -19.45 12.48 12.74
CA SER A 166 -20.35 13.03 13.74
C SER A 166 -21.77 12.58 13.44
N GLY A 167 -22.49 12.18 14.48
CA GLY A 167 -23.92 11.98 14.35
C GLY A 167 -24.61 13.25 13.88
N ALA A 168 -25.59 13.14 12.98
CA ALA A 168 -26.60 14.17 12.91
C ALA A 168 -27.29 14.20 14.29
N ASP A 169 -27.08 15.27 15.04
CA ASP A 169 -27.96 15.61 16.15
C ASP A 169 -29.34 15.79 15.52
N THR A 170 -30.19 14.78 15.69
CA THR A 170 -31.61 14.95 15.52
C THR A 170 -32.02 15.83 16.69
N THR A 171 -31.94 17.15 16.52
CA THR A 171 -32.66 18.09 17.38
C THR A 171 -34.10 17.60 17.37
N PRO A 172 -34.65 17.12 18.49
CA PRO A 172 -36.06 16.80 18.57
C PRO A 172 -36.79 18.09 18.23
N ASP A 173 -37.55 18.06 17.14
CA ASP A 173 -38.47 19.12 16.77
C ASP A 173 -39.27 19.51 18.03
N ALA A 174 -39.02 20.72 18.52
CA ALA A 174 -39.77 21.30 19.62
C ALA A 174 -41.15 21.72 19.09
N THR A 175 -41.93 20.76 18.61
CA THR A 175 -43.39 20.90 18.52
C THR A 175 -43.93 20.70 19.94
N GLY A 176 -43.64 21.68 20.79
CA GLY A 176 -44.33 21.90 22.05
C GLY A 176 -45.67 22.52 21.74
N THR A 177 -46.66 21.67 21.51
CA THR A 177 -48.09 22.02 21.46
C THR A 177 -48.47 22.66 22.79
N GLY A 178 -48.72 23.97 22.79
CA GLY A 178 -49.24 24.72 23.93
C GLY A 178 -50.58 25.34 23.57
N SER A 179 -51.66 24.58 23.77
CA SER A 179 -53.03 25.06 23.74
C SER A 179 -53.31 26.02 24.91
N LYS A 180 -53.98 27.15 24.67
CA LYS A 180 -55.33 27.47 25.18
C LYS A 180 -55.81 28.81 24.63
#